data_AF-A0A560AZX0-F1
#
_entry.id   AF-A0A560AZX0-F1
#
_cell.length_a   1.000
_cell.length_b   1.000
_cell.length_c   1.000
_cell.angle_alpha   90.00
_cell.angle_beta   90.00
_cell.angle_gamma   90.00
#
_symmetry.space_group_name_H-M   'P 1'
#
loop_
_entity.id
_entity.type
_entity.pdbx_description
1 polymer ?
#
loop_
_entity_poly.entity_id
_entity_poly.type
_entity_poly.pdbx_seq_one_letter_code
_entity_poly.pdbx_strand_id
1 'polypeptide(L)'
;MGKVANIVVQMARKLTDDNARLGRVRNAGKPKTFPHFREIRNAYLDIQGLVFSIQERLPETGNELPPNFPQWVIRQKLTAIAHFTDISYAFVSDPPLALTSSLGAFDVLQAEHKAFSETLNAFDMMLMEAGIDDKTADELDATRTKIEQILRMIDTLLLNSPKVLQEF
;
A
#
# COMPACT_ATOMS: atom_id res chain seq x y z
N MET A 1 31.48 1.97 6.16
CA MET A 1 30.03 2.18 6.21
C MET A 1 29.70 2.69 7.61
N GLY A 2 29.36 3.97 7.71
CA GLY A 2 28.91 4.65 8.90
C GLY A 2 27.67 4.02 9.51
N LYS A 3 27.45 4.34 10.79
CA LYS A 3 26.38 3.74 11.61
C LYS A 3 25.00 3.89 10.97
N VAL A 4 24.70 5.05 10.37
CA VAL A 4 23.39 5.33 9.75
C VAL A 4 23.20 4.55 8.45
N ALA A 5 24.21 4.50 7.58
CA ALA A 5 24.12 3.72 6.34
C ALA A 5 23.92 2.22 6.60
N ASN A 6 24.56 1.65 7.63
CA ASN A 6 24.31 0.27 8.06
C ASN A 6 22.85 0.04 8.50
N ILE A 7 22.27 0.99 9.25
CA ILE A 7 20.86 0.93 9.67
C ILE A 7 19.96 0.96 8.43
N VAL A 8 20.21 1.86 7.48
CA VAL A 8 19.44 1.96 6.23
C VAL A 8 19.51 0.67 5.41
N VAL A 9 20.69 0.04 5.31
CA VAL A 9 20.82 -1.26 4.64
C VAL A 9 20.02 -2.36 5.34
N GLN A 10 20.03 -2.41 6.68
CA GLN A 10 19.21 -3.37 7.42
C GLN A 10 17.72 -3.15 7.21
N MET A 11 17.28 -1.88 7.22
CA MET A 11 15.90 -1.50 6.91
C MET A 11 15.52 -1.91 5.48
N ALA A 12 16.40 -1.69 4.49
CA ALA A 12 16.17 -2.07 3.10
C ALA A 12 16.03 -3.58 2.90
N ARG A 13 16.81 -4.38 3.63
CA ARG A 13 16.66 -5.85 3.64
C ARG A 13 15.28 -6.25 4.18
N LYS A 14 14.89 -5.70 5.33
CA LYS A 14 13.56 -5.92 5.90
C LYS A 14 12.45 -5.50 4.93
N LEU A 15 12.59 -4.35 4.27
CA LEU A 15 11.63 -3.86 3.28
C LEU A 15 11.46 -4.85 2.12
N THR A 16 12.56 -5.42 1.64
CA THR A 16 12.53 -6.45 0.59
C THR A 16 11.78 -7.69 1.05
N ASP A 17 12.05 -8.17 2.26
CA ASP A 17 11.42 -9.36 2.83
C ASP A 17 9.92 -9.17 3.07
N ASP A 18 9.52 -7.99 3.57
CA ASP A 18 8.13 -7.64 3.83
C ASP A 18 7.34 -7.48 2.52
N ASN A 19 7.93 -6.81 1.51
CA ASN A 19 7.33 -6.72 0.18
C ASN A 19 7.15 -8.10 -0.46
N ALA A 20 8.16 -8.97 -0.36
CA ALA A 20 8.05 -10.33 -0.85
C ALA A 20 6.97 -11.13 -0.12
N ARG A 21 6.80 -10.91 1.19
CA ARG A 21 5.71 -11.51 1.98
C ARG A 21 4.36 -11.02 1.51
N LEU A 22 4.19 -9.72 1.30
CA LEU A 22 2.95 -9.15 0.78
C LEU A 22 2.62 -9.70 -0.63
N GLY A 23 3.64 -9.84 -1.50
CA GLY A 23 3.48 -10.49 -2.80
C GLY A 23 3.04 -11.96 -2.71
N ARG A 24 3.51 -12.71 -1.72
CA ARG A 24 3.02 -14.08 -1.45
C ARG A 24 1.55 -14.08 -0.99
N VAL A 25 1.16 -13.12 -0.15
CA VAL A 25 -0.25 -12.96 0.27
C VAL A 25 -1.14 -12.68 -0.94
N ARG A 26 -0.73 -11.75 -1.82
CA ARG A 26 -1.43 -11.47 -3.09
C ARG A 26 -1.64 -12.76 -3.90
N ASN A 27 -0.61 -13.57 -4.04
CA ASN A 27 -0.67 -14.81 -4.82
C ASN A 27 -1.46 -15.94 -4.14
N ALA A 28 -1.71 -15.86 -2.82
CA ALA A 28 -2.51 -16.82 -2.08
C ALA A 28 -4.03 -16.63 -2.30
N GLY A 29 -4.43 -15.56 -3.01
CA GLY A 29 -5.81 -15.25 -3.34
C GLY A 29 -6.44 -14.21 -2.42
N LYS A 30 -7.76 -14.02 -2.55
CA LYS A 30 -8.47 -12.97 -1.82
C LYS A 30 -8.59 -13.27 -0.32
N PRO A 31 -8.53 -12.25 0.55
CA PRO A 31 -8.84 -12.41 1.96
C PRO A 31 -10.29 -12.87 2.16
N LYS A 32 -10.51 -13.91 2.96
CA LYS A 32 -11.86 -14.48 3.16
C LYS A 32 -12.65 -13.79 4.27
N THR A 33 -11.97 -13.08 5.16
CA THR A 33 -12.58 -12.47 6.34
C THR A 33 -12.06 -11.05 6.52
N PHE A 34 -12.89 -10.21 7.14
CA PHE A 34 -12.53 -8.83 7.45
C PHE A 34 -11.33 -8.71 8.42
N PRO A 35 -11.23 -9.49 9.50
CA PRO A 35 -10.02 -9.48 10.34
C PRO A 35 -8.74 -9.81 9.57
N HIS A 36 -8.79 -10.77 8.65
CA HIS A 36 -7.63 -11.11 7.84
C HIS A 36 -7.24 -9.99 6.87
N PHE A 37 -8.21 -9.33 6.25
CA PHE A 37 -7.93 -8.12 5.44
C PHE A 37 -7.27 -7.02 6.28
N ARG A 38 -7.75 -6.78 7.50
CA ARG A 38 -7.15 -5.81 8.44
C ARG A 38 -5.70 -6.16 8.81
N GLU A 39 -5.38 -7.43 9.03
CA GLU A 39 -4.00 -7.87 9.26
C GLU A 39 -3.09 -7.54 8.08
N ILE A 40 -3.56 -7.81 6.86
CA ILE A 40 -2.82 -7.49 5.62
C ILE A 40 -2.63 -5.98 5.47
N ARG A 41 -3.67 -5.20 5.74
CA ARG A 41 -3.61 -3.74 5.75
C ARG A 41 -2.56 -3.23 6.73
N ASN A 42 -2.52 -3.77 7.95
CA ASN A 42 -1.51 -3.37 8.93
C ASN A 42 -0.09 -3.71 8.46
N ALA A 43 0.12 -4.88 7.86
CA ALA A 43 1.42 -5.23 7.28
C ALA A 43 1.83 -4.27 6.14
N TYR A 44 0.87 -3.83 5.32
CA TYR A 44 1.12 -2.80 4.31
C TYR A 44 1.48 -1.44 4.92
N LEU A 45 0.81 -1.02 6.00
CA LEU A 45 1.17 0.21 6.73
C LEU A 45 2.58 0.13 7.34
N ASP A 46 2.97 -1.04 7.86
CA ASP A 46 4.33 -1.25 8.37
C ASP A 46 5.39 -1.08 7.26
N ILE A 47 5.09 -1.55 6.04
CA ILE A 47 5.93 -1.32 4.85
C ILE A 47 6.02 0.18 4.54
N GLN A 48 4.90 0.90 4.55
CA GLN A 48 4.90 2.36 4.32
C GLN A 48 5.71 3.11 5.37
N GLY A 49 5.56 2.75 6.65
CA GLY A 49 6.35 3.32 7.75
C GLY A 49 7.85 3.04 7.63
N LEU A 50 8.22 1.85 7.16
CA LEU A 50 9.61 1.50 6.89
C LEU A 50 10.20 2.27 5.71
N VAL A 51 9.44 2.43 4.62
CA VAL A 51 9.83 3.28 3.48
C VAL A 51 10.07 4.70 3.94
N PHE A 52 9.14 5.29 4.69
CA PHE A 52 9.28 6.63 5.25
C PHE A 52 10.53 6.74 6.13
N SER A 53 10.72 5.79 7.03
CA SER A 53 11.89 5.74 7.92
C SER A 53 13.22 5.67 7.16
N ILE A 54 13.27 4.96 6.03
CA ILE A 54 14.45 4.92 5.17
C ILE A 54 14.65 6.30 4.52
N GLN A 55 13.60 6.87 3.92
CA GLN A 55 13.67 8.14 3.21
C GLN A 55 14.17 9.28 4.10
N GLU A 56 13.68 9.38 5.34
CA GLU A 56 14.14 10.39 6.31
C GLU A 56 15.63 10.31 6.59
N ARG A 57 16.21 9.09 6.56
CA ARG A 57 17.61 8.84 6.90
C ARG A 57 18.55 8.92 5.70
N LEU A 58 18.03 8.95 4.47
CA LEU A 58 18.86 9.01 3.26
C LEU A 58 19.86 10.17 3.27
N PRO A 59 19.48 11.41 3.63
CA PRO A 59 20.43 12.54 3.64
C PRO A 59 21.61 12.33 4.58
N GLU A 60 21.43 11.57 5.66
CA GLU A 60 22.45 11.29 6.67
C GLU A 60 23.45 10.19 6.24
N THR A 61 23.17 9.47 5.15
CA THR A 61 24.05 8.40 4.65
C THR A 61 25.19 8.89 3.77
N GLY A 62 25.16 10.15 3.33
CA GLY A 62 26.15 10.71 2.43
C GLY A 62 26.25 9.90 1.12
N ASN A 63 27.48 9.58 0.71
CA ASN A 63 27.76 8.83 -0.52
C ASN A 63 28.00 7.34 -0.26
N GLU A 64 27.58 6.81 0.88
CA GLU A 64 27.86 5.41 1.25
C GLU A 64 26.88 4.39 0.62
N LEU A 65 25.75 4.88 0.09
CA LEU A 65 24.77 4.05 -0.59
C LEU A 65 24.93 4.14 -2.12
N PRO A 66 24.44 3.14 -2.87
CA PRO A 66 24.40 3.21 -4.32
C PRO A 66 23.68 4.48 -4.80
N PRO A 67 24.14 5.14 -5.89
CA PRO A 67 23.53 6.38 -6.38
C PRO A 67 22.04 6.26 -6.74
N ASN A 68 21.60 5.05 -7.11
CA ASN A 68 20.22 4.73 -7.46
C ASN A 68 19.37 4.21 -6.29
N PHE A 69 19.92 4.23 -5.06
CA PHE A 69 19.23 3.72 -3.88
C PHE A 69 17.93 4.47 -3.57
N PRO A 70 17.85 5.82 -3.66
CA PRO A 70 16.58 6.53 -3.48
C PRO A 70 15.49 6.06 -4.45
N GLN A 71 15.82 5.91 -5.74
CA GLN A 71 14.89 5.41 -6.76
C GLN A 71 14.46 3.98 -6.46
N TRP A 72 15.39 3.14 -5.99
CA TRP A 72 15.07 1.78 -5.55
C TRP A 72 14.04 1.78 -4.42
N VAL A 73 14.15 2.69 -3.43
CA VAL A 73 13.16 2.81 -2.34
C VAL A 73 11.77 3.17 -2.90
N ILE A 74 11.68 4.10 -3.85
CA ILE A 74 10.40 4.45 -4.49
C ILE A 74 9.83 3.26 -5.27
N ARG A 75 10.66 2.50 -5.98
CA ARG A 75 10.22 1.27 -6.67
C ARG A 75 9.68 0.21 -5.71
N GLN A 76 10.30 0.07 -4.53
CA GLN A 76 9.77 -0.80 -3.47
C GLN A 76 8.40 -0.32 -2.96
N LYS A 77 8.22 1.00 -2.81
CA LYS A 77 6.93 1.60 -2.44
C LYS A 77 5.85 1.32 -3.49
N LEU A 78 6.16 1.52 -4.77
CA LEU A 78 5.24 1.25 -5.88
C LEU A 78 4.86 -0.24 -5.98
N THR A 79 5.83 -1.13 -5.77
CA THR A 79 5.58 -2.58 -5.70
C THR A 79 4.61 -2.93 -4.57
N ALA A 80 4.82 -2.35 -3.39
CA ALA A 80 3.91 -2.55 -2.24
C ALA A 80 2.49 -2.07 -2.55
N ILE A 81 2.38 -0.87 -3.17
CA ILE A 81 1.09 -0.31 -3.61
C ILE A 81 0.41 -1.25 -4.59
N ALA A 82 1.10 -1.71 -5.64
CA ALA A 82 0.52 -2.62 -6.62
C ALA A 82 0.01 -3.92 -5.98
N HIS A 83 0.80 -4.53 -5.09
CA HIS A 83 0.38 -5.74 -4.38
C HIS A 83 -0.85 -5.50 -3.50
N PHE A 84 -0.85 -4.42 -2.71
CA PHE A 84 -1.96 -4.11 -1.82
C PHE A 84 -3.22 -3.75 -2.60
N THR A 85 -3.11 -2.97 -3.67
CA THR A 85 -4.21 -2.64 -4.59
C THR A 85 -4.86 -3.89 -5.15
N ASP A 86 -4.08 -4.88 -5.61
CA ASP A 86 -4.63 -6.14 -6.12
C ASP A 86 -5.41 -6.92 -5.04
N ILE A 87 -4.88 -6.97 -3.82
CA ILE A 87 -5.54 -7.63 -2.69
C ILE A 87 -6.84 -6.90 -2.33
N SER A 88 -6.79 -5.58 -2.20
CA SER A 88 -7.94 -4.74 -1.86
C SER A 88 -9.01 -4.79 -2.93
N TYR A 89 -8.64 -4.75 -4.22
CA TYR A 89 -9.57 -4.95 -5.32
C TYR A 89 -10.30 -6.28 -5.21
N ALA A 90 -9.56 -7.38 -5.00
CA ALA A 90 -10.16 -8.71 -4.88
C ALA A 90 -11.05 -8.88 -3.63
N PHE A 91 -10.76 -8.16 -2.55
CA PHE A 91 -11.55 -8.16 -1.33
C PHE A 91 -12.82 -7.33 -1.45
N VAL A 92 -12.72 -6.12 -2.02
CA VAL A 92 -13.82 -5.16 -2.10
C VAL A 92 -14.81 -5.52 -3.22
N SER A 93 -14.34 -6.16 -4.30
CA SER A 93 -15.20 -6.60 -5.42
C SER A 93 -16.14 -7.76 -5.08
N ASP A 94 -15.77 -8.59 -4.11
CA ASP A 94 -16.65 -9.62 -3.53
C ASP A 94 -16.58 -9.55 -2.00
N PRO A 95 -17.22 -8.54 -1.41
CA PRO A 95 -17.07 -8.24 0.00
C PRO A 95 -17.74 -9.32 0.84
N PRO A 96 -17.05 -9.90 1.84
CA PRO A 96 -17.68 -10.88 2.71
C PRO A 96 -18.85 -10.23 3.45
N LEU A 97 -19.90 -11.01 3.75
CA LEU A 97 -21.09 -10.52 4.48
C LEU A 97 -20.73 -9.74 5.75
N ALA A 98 -19.65 -10.14 6.44
CA ALA A 98 -19.13 -9.43 7.60
C ALA A 98 -18.75 -7.97 7.29
N LEU A 99 -18.21 -7.64 6.11
CA LEU A 99 -17.93 -6.25 5.71
C LEU A 99 -19.22 -5.44 5.55
N THR A 100 -20.31 -6.06 5.11
CA THR A 100 -21.59 -5.38 4.90
C THR A 100 -22.45 -5.26 6.18
N SER A 101 -22.11 -5.99 7.24
CA SER A 101 -22.96 -6.14 8.44
C SER A 101 -22.25 -5.91 9.79
N SER A 102 -20.92 -5.75 9.81
CA SER A 102 -20.16 -5.58 11.06
C SER A 102 -20.07 -4.12 11.47
N LEU A 103 -20.28 -3.85 12.76
CA LEU A 103 -19.85 -2.60 13.40
C LEU A 103 -18.34 -2.39 13.15
N GLY A 104 -17.97 -1.23 12.60
CA GLY A 104 -16.58 -0.86 12.28
C GLY A 104 -16.16 -1.09 10.81
N ALA A 105 -17.01 -1.69 9.98
CA ALA A 105 -16.73 -1.79 8.54
C ALA A 105 -16.73 -0.41 7.85
N PHE A 106 -17.62 0.49 8.29
CA PHE A 106 -17.69 1.88 7.80
C PHE A 106 -16.36 2.63 7.99
N ASP A 107 -15.79 2.59 9.19
CA ASP A 107 -14.55 3.32 9.51
C ASP A 107 -13.37 2.79 8.68
N VAL A 108 -13.31 1.47 8.47
CA VAL A 108 -12.26 0.87 7.63
C VAL A 108 -12.47 1.24 6.17
N LEU A 109 -13.70 1.17 5.64
CA LEU A 109 -13.99 1.62 4.28
C LEU A 109 -13.62 3.09 4.08
N GLN A 110 -13.92 3.96 5.04
CA GLN A 110 -13.54 5.38 4.98
C GLN A 110 -12.01 5.56 5.04
N ALA A 111 -11.32 4.81 5.90
CA ALA A 111 -9.87 4.84 5.98
C ALA A 111 -9.21 4.34 4.69
N GLU A 112 -9.74 3.28 4.07
CA GLU A 112 -9.29 2.79 2.77
C GLU A 112 -9.54 3.82 1.67
N HIS A 113 -10.73 4.42 1.62
CA HIS A 113 -11.05 5.47 0.66
C HIS A 113 -10.05 6.63 0.73
N LYS A 114 -9.76 7.11 1.95
CA LYS A 114 -8.77 8.17 2.17
C LYS A 114 -7.37 7.75 1.70
N ALA A 115 -6.90 6.58 2.11
CA ALA A 115 -5.57 6.10 1.78
C ALA A 115 -5.37 5.89 0.26
N PHE A 116 -6.37 5.33 -0.42
CA PHE A 116 -6.34 5.16 -1.87
C PHE A 116 -6.42 6.49 -2.62
N SER A 117 -7.20 7.45 -2.12
CA SER A 117 -7.26 8.80 -2.71
C SER A 117 -5.92 9.53 -2.61
N GLU A 118 -5.27 9.47 -1.45
CA GLU A 118 -3.92 10.03 -1.25
C GLU A 118 -2.88 9.34 -2.14
N THR A 119 -2.97 8.01 -2.25
CA THR A 119 -2.07 7.23 -3.11
C THR A 119 -2.24 7.61 -4.59
N LEU A 120 -3.48 7.75 -5.06
CA LEU A 120 -3.80 8.14 -6.43
C LEU A 120 -3.24 9.52 -6.76
N ASN A 121 -3.42 10.50 -5.87
CA ASN A 121 -2.94 11.86 -6.05
C ASN A 121 -1.41 11.95 -6.12
N ALA A 122 -0.70 11.09 -5.38
CA ALA A 122 0.76 11.05 -5.38
C ALA A 122 1.35 10.12 -6.44
N PHE A 123 0.52 9.34 -7.17
CA PHE A 123 0.98 8.22 -7.98
C PHE A 123 1.90 8.65 -9.12
N ASP A 124 1.48 9.65 -9.90
CA ASP A 124 2.25 10.16 -11.06
C ASP A 124 3.63 10.70 -10.63
N MET A 125 3.69 11.37 -9.48
CA MET A 125 4.95 11.86 -8.91
C MET A 125 5.88 10.70 -8.52
N MET A 126 5.34 9.65 -7.90
CA MET A 126 6.13 8.47 -7.55
C MET A 126 6.68 7.74 -8.78
N LEU A 127 5.91 7.67 -9.87
CA LEU A 127 6.37 7.09 -11.14
C LEU A 127 7.56 7.87 -11.71
N MET A 128 7.47 9.21 -11.70
CA MET A 128 8.54 10.09 -12.17
C MET A 128 9.82 9.89 -11.34
N GLU A 129 9.69 9.88 -10.01
CA GLU A 129 10.83 9.72 -9.09
C GLU A 129 11.51 8.35 -9.19
N ALA A 130 10.74 7.30 -9.46
CA ALA A 130 11.27 5.94 -9.57
C ALA A 130 12.07 5.69 -10.86
N GLY A 131 11.98 6.58 -11.86
CA GLY A 131 12.70 6.45 -13.14
C GLY A 131 12.43 5.09 -13.79
N ILE A 132 11.15 4.76 -13.95
CA ILE A 132 10.67 3.45 -14.37
C ILE A 132 10.74 3.31 -15.89
N ASP A 133 10.97 2.09 -16.39
CA ASP A 133 10.94 1.76 -17.81
C ASP A 133 9.50 1.57 -18.34
N ASP A 134 9.32 1.70 -19.66
CA ASP A 134 7.99 1.70 -20.28
C ASP A 134 7.13 0.47 -19.90
N LYS A 135 7.75 -0.71 -19.79
CA LYS A 135 7.04 -1.94 -19.45
C LYS A 135 6.48 -1.94 -18.03
N THR A 136 7.25 -1.46 -17.06
CA THR A 136 6.80 -1.41 -15.67
C THR A 136 5.81 -0.24 -15.48
N ALA A 137 5.87 0.79 -16.33
CA ALA A 137 4.88 1.86 -16.35
C ALA A 137 3.48 1.35 -16.73
N ASP A 138 3.36 0.44 -17.71
CA ASP A 138 2.07 -0.17 -18.11
C ASP A 138 1.42 -0.97 -16.97
N GLU A 139 2.20 -1.76 -16.23
CA GLU A 139 1.72 -2.53 -15.07
C GLU A 139 1.24 -1.59 -13.94
N LEU A 140 1.87 -0.42 -13.81
CA LEU A 140 1.50 0.59 -12.81
C LEU A 140 0.32 1.44 -13.25
N ASP A 141 0.09 1.64 -14.55
CA ASP A 141 -1.14 2.26 -15.05
C ASP A 141 -2.36 1.38 -14.80
N ALA A 142 -2.22 0.05 -14.96
CA ALA A 142 -3.23 -0.90 -14.53
C ALA A 142 -3.51 -0.81 -13.00
N THR A 143 -2.46 -0.52 -12.21
CA THR A 143 -2.60 -0.29 -10.75
C THR A 143 -3.40 0.99 -10.49
N ARG A 144 -3.10 2.09 -11.19
CA ARG A 144 -3.86 3.36 -11.09
C ARG A 144 -5.35 3.15 -11.38
N THR A 145 -5.65 2.48 -12.49
CA THR A 145 -7.03 2.17 -12.89
C THR A 145 -7.76 1.35 -11.81
N LYS A 146 -7.08 0.37 -11.20
CA LYS A 146 -7.66 -0.42 -10.10
C LYS A 146 -7.91 0.42 -8.85
N ILE A 147 -7.05 1.38 -8.51
CA ILE A 147 -7.27 2.29 -7.39
C ILE A 147 -8.57 3.07 -7.61
N GLU A 148 -8.80 3.62 -8.80
CA GLU A 148 -10.05 4.32 -9.13
C GLU A 148 -11.28 3.41 -9.03
N GLN A 149 -11.17 2.15 -9.47
CA GLN A 149 -12.24 1.17 -9.34
C GLN A 149 -12.53 0.84 -7.87
N ILE A 150 -11.50 0.67 -7.04
CA ILE A 150 -11.64 0.47 -5.59
C ILE A 150 -12.38 1.63 -4.96
N LEU A 151 -12.01 2.88 -5.26
CA LEU A 151 -12.68 4.06 -4.72
C LEU A 151 -14.18 4.04 -5.02
N ARG A 152 -14.57 3.78 -6.28
CA ARG A 152 -15.99 3.67 -6.67
C ARG A 152 -16.73 2.54 -5.95
N MET A 153 -16.08 1.39 -5.76
CA MET A 153 -16.68 0.27 -5.02
C MET A 153 -16.85 0.61 -3.55
N ILE A 154 -15.85 1.26 -2.93
CA ILE A 154 -15.93 1.71 -1.55
C ILE A 154 -17.05 2.74 -1.37
N ASP A 155 -17.19 3.72 -2.28
CA ASP A 155 -18.29 4.68 -2.25
C ASP A 155 -19.66 3.98 -2.26
N THR A 156 -19.80 2.97 -3.11
CA THR A 156 -21.04 2.17 -3.18
C THR A 156 -21.30 1.40 -1.88
N LEU A 157 -20.26 0.86 -1.24
CA LEU A 157 -20.38 0.17 0.04
C LEU A 157 -20.71 1.13 1.18
N LEU A 158 -20.12 2.34 1.20
CA LEU A 158 -20.37 3.36 2.21
C LEU A 158 -21.81 3.89 2.18
N LEU A 159 -22.45 3.91 1.00
CA LEU A 159 -23.88 4.26 0.87
C LEU A 159 -24.81 3.25 1.55
N ASN A 160 -24.42 1.97 1.56
CA ASN A 160 -25.24 0.86 2.05
C ASN A 160 -24.82 0.37 3.44
N SER A 161 -23.63 0.74 3.91
CA SER A 161 -23.11 0.33 5.22
C SER A 161 -23.87 1.07 6.34
N PRO A 162 -24.23 0.37 7.43
CA PRO A 162 -24.70 1.03 8.64
C PRO A 162 -23.63 2.05 9.06
N LYS A 163 -24.00 3.33 9.13
CA LYS A 163 -23.13 4.36 9.70
C LYS A 163 -22.90 3.98 11.16
N VAL A 164 -21.68 4.20 11.66
CA VAL A 164 -21.46 4.19 13.10
C VAL A 164 -22.52 5.12 13.70
N LEU A 165 -23.29 4.63 14.67
CA LEU A 165 -24.16 5.47 15.47
C LEU A 165 -23.24 6.53 16.09
N GLN A 166 -23.17 7.70 15.46
CA GLN A 166 -22.68 8.89 16.11
C GLN A 166 -23.75 9.18 17.17
N GLU A 167 -23.54 8.61 18.35
CA GLU A 167 -24.39 8.84 19.51
C GLU A 167 -24.50 10.36 19.72
N PHE A 168 -25.74 10.74 20.07
CA PHE A 168 -26.24 12.07 20.37
C PHE A 168 -25.39 12.84 21.39
#